data_AF-A0A7N2KUB9-F1
#
_entry.id   AF-A0A7N2KUB9-F1
#
_cell.length_a   1.000
_cell.length_b   1.000
_cell.length_c   1.000
_cell.angle_alpha   90.00
_cell.angle_beta   90.00
_cell.angle_gamma   90.00
#
_symmetry.space_group_name_H-M   'P 1'
#
loop_
_entity.id
_entity.type
_entity.pdbx_description
1 polymer ?
#
loop_
_entity_poly.entity_id
_entity_poly.type
_entity_poly.pdbx_seq_one_letter_code
_entity_poly.pdbx_strand_id
1 'polypeptide(L)'
;MRYFEDLVHNGAFDQAEEYVDGFTDVHENSFSTKIYYELRRQKFLEILEEGERCKALAMLMHEFRDFAPYNRSLCGQAAALLTVDDFRTYQIRTGHGDINEARRLTMDEIRRCIHVNPAFNGKLEPPDIISSLQRAFMLANSRNQQQNEVGGDGHPAPPNN
;
A
#
# COMPACT_ATOMS: atom_id res chain seq x y z
N MET A 1 9.22 1.06 0.76
CA MET A 1 8.53 2.32 1.13
C MET A 1 8.80 3.51 0.23
N ARG A 2 10.05 3.81 -0.20
CA ARG A 2 10.32 4.99 -1.06
C ARG A 2 9.43 5.12 -2.29
N TYR A 3 9.25 4.02 -3.04
CA TYR A 3 8.36 4.01 -4.21
C TYR A 3 6.93 4.45 -3.88
N PHE A 4 6.36 3.93 -2.80
CA PHE A 4 5.02 4.31 -2.35
C PHE A 4 4.93 5.79 -1.95
N GLU A 5 5.95 6.31 -1.26
CA GLU A 5 6.03 7.73 -0.92
C GLU A 5 6.06 8.60 -2.17
N ASP A 6 6.83 8.22 -3.20
CA ASP A 6 6.90 8.92 -4.47
C ASP A 6 5.53 8.94 -5.18
N LEU A 7 4.77 7.84 -5.15
CA LEU A 7 3.41 7.80 -5.71
C LEU A 7 2.49 8.81 -5.03
N VAL A 8 2.49 8.86 -3.69
CA VAL A 8 1.65 9.78 -2.92
C VAL A 8 2.05 11.24 -3.16
N HIS A 9 3.35 11.55 -3.16
CA HIS A 9 3.83 12.92 -3.41
C HIS A 9 3.52 13.40 -4.83
N ASN A 10 3.51 12.51 -5.82
CA ASN A 10 3.15 12.84 -7.19
C ASN A 10 1.63 12.89 -7.43
N GLY A 11 0.80 12.53 -6.45
CA GLY A 11 -0.66 12.47 -6.59
C GLY A 11 -1.16 11.26 -7.38
N ALA A 12 -0.33 10.23 -7.55
CA ALA A 12 -0.69 8.98 -8.22
C ALA A 12 -1.49 8.06 -7.27
N PHE A 13 -2.61 8.55 -6.75
CA PHE A 13 -3.37 7.89 -5.68
C PHE A 13 -3.90 6.52 -6.07
N ASP A 14 -4.30 6.32 -7.33
CA ASP A 14 -4.78 5.01 -7.80
C ASP A 14 -3.67 3.95 -7.77
N GLN A 15 -2.46 4.33 -8.19
CA GLN A 15 -1.28 3.44 -8.13
C GLN A 15 -0.81 3.23 -6.68
N ALA A 16 -0.95 4.26 -5.85
CA ALA A 16 -0.65 4.15 -4.42
C ALA A 16 -1.61 3.17 -3.75
N GLU A 17 -2.91 3.21 -4.09
CA GLU A 17 -3.89 2.27 -3.58
C GLU A 17 -3.60 0.84 -4.06
N GLU A 18 -3.32 0.63 -5.34
CA GLU A 18 -2.91 -0.67 -5.90
C GLU A 18 -1.64 -1.22 -5.20
N TYR A 19 -0.70 -0.35 -4.83
CA TYR A 19 0.46 -0.77 -4.04
C TYR A 19 0.06 -1.29 -2.66
N VAL A 20 -0.92 -0.67 -2.00
CA VAL A 20 -1.42 -1.07 -0.67
C VAL A 20 -2.18 -2.41 -0.75
N ASP A 21 -2.93 -2.64 -1.82
CA ASP A 21 -3.64 -3.90 -2.08
C ASP A 21 -2.70 -5.13 -2.09
N GLY A 22 -1.42 -4.92 -2.40
CA GLY A 22 -0.39 -5.97 -2.30
C GLY A 22 -0.06 -6.42 -0.88
N PHE A 23 -0.51 -5.69 0.16
CA PHE A 23 -0.18 -5.96 1.55
C PHE A 23 -1.40 -6.26 2.42
N THR A 24 -2.51 -5.58 2.17
CA THR A 24 -3.70 -5.58 3.03
C THR A 24 -4.96 -5.22 2.26
N ASP A 25 -6.13 -5.51 2.82
CA ASP A 25 -7.43 -5.06 2.29
C ASP A 25 -8.01 -3.88 3.11
N VAL A 26 -8.90 -3.09 2.49
CA VAL A 26 -9.55 -1.91 3.12
C VAL A 26 -10.26 -2.23 4.45
N HIS A 27 -10.76 -3.45 4.61
CA HIS A 27 -11.49 -3.89 5.80
C HIS A 27 -10.69 -4.79 6.75
N GLU A 28 -9.41 -5.05 6.47
CA GLU A 28 -8.63 -6.02 7.25
C GLU A 28 -8.43 -5.59 8.71
N ASN A 29 -8.11 -4.32 8.94
CA ASN A 29 -8.03 -3.73 10.27
C ASN A 29 -8.17 -2.20 10.22
N SER A 30 -8.29 -1.56 11.39
CA SER A 30 -8.50 -0.11 11.49
C SER A 30 -7.37 0.74 10.88
N PHE A 31 -6.13 0.25 10.92
CA PHE A 31 -5.00 0.96 10.30
C PHE A 31 -5.05 0.82 8.79
N SER A 32 -5.39 -0.37 8.25
CA SER A 32 -5.64 -0.56 6.83
C SER A 32 -6.76 0.36 6.34
N THR A 33 -7.93 0.33 6.97
CA THR A 33 -9.05 1.23 6.64
C THR A 33 -8.62 2.70 6.63
N LYS A 34 -7.80 3.11 7.61
CA LYS A 34 -7.29 4.47 7.68
C LYS A 34 -6.34 4.83 6.54
N ILE A 35 -5.48 3.90 6.09
CA ILE A 35 -4.58 4.13 4.95
C ILE A 35 -5.39 4.44 3.68
N TYR A 36 -6.36 3.58 3.34
CA TYR A 36 -7.25 3.81 2.18
C TYR A 36 -8.05 5.11 2.32
N TYR A 37 -8.53 5.40 3.53
CA TYR A 37 -9.27 6.63 3.79
C TYR A 37 -8.42 7.87 3.50
N GLU A 38 -7.17 7.93 3.99
CA GLU A 38 -6.30 9.09 3.77
C GLU A 38 -5.95 9.27 2.28
N LEU A 39 -5.68 8.18 1.55
CA LEU A 39 -5.41 8.23 0.10
C LEU A 39 -6.62 8.79 -0.68
N ARG A 40 -7.80 8.18 -0.50
CA ARG A 40 -9.03 8.57 -1.21
C ARG A 40 -9.51 9.96 -0.77
N ARG A 41 -9.31 10.33 0.50
CA ARG A 41 -9.58 11.69 1.02
C ARG A 41 -8.71 12.72 0.32
N GLN A 42 -7.40 12.53 0.24
CA GLN A 42 -6.52 13.49 -0.41
C GLN A 42 -6.85 13.61 -1.91
N LYS A 43 -7.06 12.48 -2.60
CA LYS A 43 -7.52 12.45 -4.00
C LYS A 43 -8.82 13.24 -4.20
N PHE A 44 -9.81 13.05 -3.31
CA PHE A 44 -11.08 13.79 -3.34
C PHE A 44 -10.89 15.31 -3.21
N LEU A 45 -10.05 15.76 -2.28
CA LEU A 45 -9.80 17.18 -2.05
C LEU A 45 -9.09 17.83 -3.25
N GLU A 46 -8.16 17.13 -3.89
CA GLU A 46 -7.47 17.63 -5.09
C GLU A 46 -8.43 17.75 -6.29
N ILE A 47 -9.33 16.78 -6.49
CA ILE A 47 -10.38 16.88 -7.53
C ILE A 47 -11.32 18.07 -7.26
N LEU A 48 -11.64 18.34 -5.99
CA LEU A 48 -12.44 19.52 -5.64
C LEU A 48 -11.69 20.83 -5.96
N GLU A 49 -10.38 20.87 -5.71
CA GLU A 49 -9.54 22.04 -6.03
C GLU A 49 -9.45 22.29 -7.55
N GLU A 50 -9.43 21.23 -8.35
CA GLU A 50 -9.50 21.31 -9.82
C GLU A 50 -10.88 21.76 -10.35
N GLY A 51 -11.90 21.84 -9.47
CA GLY A 51 -13.27 22.21 -9.84
C GLY A 51 -14.09 21.09 -10.46
N GLU A 52 -13.57 19.86 -10.45
CA GLU A 52 -14.14 18.67 -11.10
C GLU A 52 -15.24 18.01 -10.25
N ARG A 53 -16.28 18.79 -9.92
CA ARG A 53 -17.34 18.39 -8.97
C ARG A 53 -18.06 17.09 -9.35
N CYS A 54 -18.26 16.83 -10.65
CA CYS A 54 -18.89 15.58 -11.10
C CYS A 54 -18.02 14.35 -10.77
N LYS A 55 -16.70 14.45 -10.93
CA LYS A 55 -15.76 13.38 -10.56
C LYS A 55 -15.72 13.19 -9.05
N ALA A 56 -15.69 14.29 -8.28
CA ALA A 56 -15.73 14.25 -6.82
C ALA A 56 -17.03 13.61 -6.30
N LEU A 57 -18.17 13.90 -6.92
CA LEU A 57 -19.45 13.26 -6.58
C LEU A 57 -19.42 11.76 -6.88
N ALA A 58 -18.89 11.35 -8.04
CA ALA A 58 -18.77 9.93 -8.38
C ALA A 58 -17.91 9.17 -7.36
N MET A 59 -16.77 9.74 -6.97
CA MET A 59 -15.90 9.19 -5.93
C MET A 59 -16.63 9.07 -4.59
N LEU A 60 -17.40 10.09 -4.21
CA LEU A 60 -18.21 10.06 -2.98
C LEU A 60 -19.27 8.94 -3.00
N MET A 61 -19.88 8.70 -4.15
CA MET A 61 -20.93 7.68 -4.30
C MET A 61 -20.39 6.25 -4.35
N HIS A 62 -19.19 6.07 -4.91
CA HIS A 62 -18.62 4.75 -5.19
C HIS A 62 -17.50 4.36 -4.23
N GLU A 63 -16.49 5.20 -4.04
CA GLU A 63 -15.28 4.87 -3.27
C GLU A 63 -15.45 5.17 -1.77
N PHE A 64 -16.19 6.23 -1.40
CA PHE A 64 -16.36 6.60 0.00
C PHE A 64 -17.41 5.75 0.74
N ARG A 65 -18.22 4.99 -0.01
CA ARG A 65 -19.23 4.10 0.56
C ARG A 65 -18.57 3.02 1.44
N ASP A 66 -17.37 2.58 1.10
CA ASP A 66 -16.60 1.60 1.87
C ASP A 66 -16.35 2.07 3.31
N PHE A 67 -16.32 3.39 3.55
CA PHE A 67 -16.08 3.97 4.86
C PHE A 67 -17.35 4.23 5.69
N ALA A 68 -18.54 4.10 5.08
CA ALA A 68 -19.80 4.38 5.76
C ALA A 68 -20.04 3.57 7.05
N PRO A 69 -19.62 2.29 7.16
CA PRO A 69 -19.71 1.54 8.41
C PRO A 69 -18.89 2.13 9.56
N TYR A 70 -17.78 2.81 9.26
CA TYR A 70 -16.83 3.35 10.24
C TYR A 70 -17.14 4.80 10.62
N ASN A 71 -17.66 5.59 9.68
CA ASN A 71 -18.09 6.96 9.93
C ASN A 71 -19.34 7.32 9.13
N ARG A 72 -20.50 7.22 9.77
CA ARG A 72 -21.80 7.53 9.14
C ARG A 72 -21.94 8.97 8.68
N SER A 73 -21.22 9.90 9.30
CA SER A 73 -21.29 11.32 8.96
C SER A 73 -20.35 11.72 7.82
N LEU A 74 -19.43 10.83 7.42
CA LEU A 74 -18.40 11.13 6.44
C LEU A 74 -18.99 11.59 5.11
N CYS A 75 -19.94 10.82 4.56
CA CYS A 75 -20.51 11.17 3.25
C CYS A 75 -21.28 12.49 3.30
N GLY A 76 -21.93 12.81 4.42
CA GLY A 76 -22.61 14.09 4.61
C GLY A 76 -21.63 15.27 4.68
N GLN A 77 -20.51 15.10 5.39
CA GLN A 77 -19.46 16.11 5.47
C GLN A 77 -18.80 16.35 4.10
N ALA A 78 -18.46 15.27 3.38
CA ALA A 78 -17.88 15.38 2.04
C ALA A 78 -18.88 15.98 1.02
N ALA A 79 -20.17 15.64 1.13
CA ALA A 79 -21.20 16.26 0.30
C ALA A 79 -21.32 17.78 0.52
N ALA A 80 -21.15 18.25 1.76
CA ALA A 80 -21.15 19.68 2.05
C ALA A 80 -19.96 20.42 1.41
N LEU A 81 -18.82 19.74 1.20
CA LEU A 81 -17.67 20.35 0.50
C LEU A 81 -17.95 20.57 -1.00
N LEU A 82 -18.79 19.73 -1.63
CA LEU A 82 -19.17 19.89 -3.03
C LEU A 82 -19.93 21.20 -3.30
N THR A 83 -20.65 21.71 -2.29
CA THR A 83 -21.48 22.92 -2.42
C THR A 83 -20.71 24.22 -2.18
N VAL A 84 -19.43 24.15 -1.79
CA VAL A 84 -18.60 25.34 -1.58
C VAL A 84 -18.21 25.91 -2.95
N ASP A 85 -18.61 27.15 -3.26
CA ASP A 85 -18.40 27.78 -4.57
C ASP A 85 -16.92 27.93 -4.95
N ASP A 86 -16.10 28.40 -4.01
CA ASP A 86 -14.65 28.55 -4.16
C ASP A 86 -13.91 27.74 -3.09
N PHE A 87 -13.69 26.46 -3.41
CA PHE A 87 -12.99 25.52 -2.54
C PHE A 87 -11.54 25.95 -2.27
N ARG A 88 -10.89 26.62 -3.23
CA ARG A 88 -9.51 27.10 -3.07
C ARG A 88 -9.43 28.23 -2.04
N THR A 89 -10.34 29.19 -2.10
CA THR A 89 -10.44 30.24 -1.07
C THR A 89 -10.81 29.66 0.30
N TYR A 90 -11.65 28.62 0.34
CA TYR A 90 -11.93 27.89 1.57
C TYR A 90 -10.66 27.25 2.17
N GLN A 91 -9.86 26.55 1.37
CA GLN A 91 -8.62 25.89 1.81
C GLN A 91 -7.58 26.89 2.33
N ILE A 92 -7.38 28.01 1.64
CA ILE A 92 -6.47 29.08 2.08
C ILE A 92 -6.89 29.60 3.46
N ARG A 93 -8.20 29.82 3.67
CA ARG A 93 -8.73 30.31 4.95
C ARG A 93 -8.56 29.29 6.09
N THR A 94 -8.58 27.99 5.78
CA THR A 94 -8.41 26.92 6.76
C THR A 94 -6.94 26.50 6.96
N GLY A 95 -5.99 27.09 6.24
CA GLY A 95 -4.56 26.75 6.33
C GLY A 95 -4.14 25.51 5.53
N HIS A 96 -4.95 25.08 4.56
CA HIS A 96 -4.72 23.89 3.73
C HIS A 96 -4.41 24.24 2.25
N GLY A 97 -3.90 25.44 1.96
CA GLY A 97 -3.76 25.94 0.59
C GLY A 97 -2.62 25.37 -0.25
N ASP A 98 -1.74 24.52 0.29
CA ASP A 98 -0.62 23.91 -0.45
C ASP A 98 -0.83 22.40 -0.62
N ILE A 99 -1.05 21.99 -1.87
CA ILE A 99 -1.24 20.58 -2.26
C ILE A 99 -0.03 19.73 -1.88
N ASN A 100 1.19 20.23 -2.05
CA ASN A 100 2.40 19.44 -1.75
C ASN A 100 2.53 19.18 -0.25
N GLU A 101 2.20 20.19 0.56
CA GLU A 101 2.17 20.04 2.02
C GLU A 101 1.05 19.10 2.45
N ALA A 102 -0.14 19.20 1.84
CA ALA A 102 -1.25 18.28 2.09
C ALA A 102 -0.88 16.82 1.76
N ARG A 103 -0.21 16.58 0.63
CA ARG A 103 0.33 15.26 0.26
C ARG A 103 1.40 14.77 1.25
N ARG A 104 2.30 15.65 1.70
CA ARG A 104 3.33 15.32 2.69
C ARG A 104 2.74 14.93 4.04
N LEU A 105 1.78 15.70 4.55
CA LEU A 105 1.07 15.40 5.79
C LEU A 105 0.27 14.11 5.69
N THR A 106 -0.39 13.89 4.55
CA THR A 106 -1.09 12.62 4.24
C THR A 106 -0.11 11.45 4.29
N MET A 107 1.05 11.57 3.66
CA MET A 107 2.07 10.52 3.68
C MET A 107 2.62 10.27 5.08
N ASP A 108 2.82 11.30 5.90
CA ASP A 108 3.27 11.16 7.29
C ASP A 108 2.24 10.43 8.18
N GLU A 109 0.94 10.65 7.95
CA GLU A 109 -0.14 9.91 8.62
C GLU A 109 -0.19 8.45 8.16
N ILE A 110 -0.11 8.21 6.85
CA ILE A 110 -0.07 6.85 6.28
C ILE A 110 1.15 6.08 6.79
N ARG A 111 2.33 6.71 6.84
CA ARG A 111 3.56 6.09 7.35
C ARG A 111 3.38 5.63 8.79
N ARG A 112 2.74 6.44 9.63
CA ARG A 112 2.40 6.05 11.01
C ARG A 112 1.48 4.85 11.05
N CYS A 113 0.44 4.82 10.21
CA CYS A 113 -0.47 3.69 10.11
C CYS A 113 0.25 2.40 9.67
N ILE A 114 1.11 2.49 8.66
CA ILE A 114 1.89 1.35 8.14
C ILE A 114 2.81 0.78 9.22
N HIS A 115 3.47 1.64 10.01
CA HIS A 115 4.43 1.19 11.03
C HIS A 115 3.78 0.37 12.16
N VAL A 116 2.52 0.67 12.50
CA VAL A 116 1.78 -0.02 13.56
C VAL A 116 0.87 -1.13 13.02
N ASN A 117 0.71 -1.25 11.71
CA ASN A 117 -0.21 -2.20 11.09
C ASN A 117 0.44 -3.60 10.97
N PRO A 118 -0.14 -4.64 11.60
CA PRO A 118 0.38 -6.00 11.54
C PRO A 118 0.53 -6.55 10.12
N ALA A 119 -0.32 -6.11 9.18
CA ALA A 119 -0.30 -6.59 7.79
C ALA A 119 1.02 -6.29 7.08
N PHE A 120 1.77 -5.28 7.53
CA PHE A 120 3.05 -4.86 6.95
C PHE A 120 4.27 -5.42 7.69
N ASN A 121 4.07 -6.13 8.81
CA ASN A 121 5.17 -6.58 9.65
C ASN A 121 6.09 -7.56 8.91
N GLY A 122 7.40 -7.26 8.88
CA GLY A 122 8.41 -8.07 8.17
C GLY A 122 8.33 -8.04 6.64
N LYS A 123 7.43 -7.22 6.05
CA LYS A 123 7.27 -7.11 4.58
C LYS A 123 7.88 -5.83 4.00
N LEU A 124 8.23 -4.85 4.85
CA LEU A 124 8.71 -3.53 4.42
C LEU A 124 10.21 -3.47 4.19
N GLU A 125 10.97 -4.34 4.86
CA GLU A 125 12.42 -4.41 4.74
C GLU A 125 12.79 -5.43 3.66
N PRO A 126 13.67 -5.05 2.70
CA PRO A 126 14.17 -6.02 1.73
C PRO A 126 14.92 -7.14 2.46
N PRO A 127 14.78 -8.41 2.03
CA PRO A 127 15.51 -9.50 2.64
C PRO A 127 17.01 -9.25 2.49
N ASP A 128 17.81 -9.63 3.49
CA ASP A 128 19.26 -9.62 3.36
C ASP A 128 19.66 -10.58 2.23
N ILE A 129 20.07 -9.98 1.11
CA ILE A 129 20.39 -10.69 -0.13
C ILE A 129 21.58 -11.63 0.08
N ILE A 130 22.58 -11.24 0.87
CA ILE A 130 23.77 -12.06 1.10
C ILE A 130 23.38 -13.32 1.87
N SER A 131 22.65 -13.16 2.98
CA SER A 131 22.16 -14.28 3.78
C SER A 131 21.17 -15.16 3.00
N SER A 132 20.37 -14.59 2.09
CA SER A 132 19.41 -15.33 1.28
C SER A 132 20.10 -16.13 0.17
N LEU A 133 21.08 -15.55 -0.51
CA LEU A 133 21.90 -16.22 -1.51
C LEU A 133 22.73 -17.35 -0.90
N GLN A 134 23.36 -17.11 0.26
CA GLN A 134 24.11 -18.14 0.99
C GLN A 134 23.21 -19.34 1.34
N ARG A 135 22.01 -19.09 1.88
CA ARG A 135 21.03 -20.16 2.16
C ARG A 135 20.62 -20.91 0.90
N ALA A 136 20.33 -20.22 -0.19
CA ALA A 136 19.96 -20.84 -1.46
C ALA A 136 21.11 -21.73 -2.01
N PHE A 137 22.35 -21.24 -1.97
CA PHE A 137 23.53 -22.00 -2.39
C PHE A 137 23.76 -23.24 -1.53
N MET A 138 23.64 -23.12 -0.20
CA MET A 138 23.73 -24.26 0.71
C MET A 138 22.66 -25.32 0.41
N LEU A 139 21.39 -24.90 0.25
CA LEU A 139 20.28 -25.80 -0.08
C LEU A 139 20.49 -26.53 -1.41
N ALA A 140 20.96 -25.81 -2.44
CA ALA A 140 21.27 -26.39 -3.74
C ALA A 140 22.39 -27.44 -3.65
N ASN A 141 23.46 -27.15 -2.91
CA ASN A 141 24.56 -28.10 -2.72
C ASN A 141 24.14 -29.34 -1.93
N SER A 142 23.33 -29.18 -0.89
CA SER A 142 22.81 -30.34 -0.14
C SER A 142 21.88 -31.23 -0.98
N ARG A 143 21.10 -30.66 -1.90
CA ARG A 143 20.31 -31.46 -2.86
C ARG A 143 21.18 -32.22 -3.85
N ASN A 144 22.25 -31.60 -4.34
CA ASN A 144 23.20 -32.25 -5.25
C ASN A 144 23.94 -33.41 -4.57
N GLN A 145 24.26 -33.29 -3.27
CA GLN A 145 24.86 -34.38 -2.50
C GLN A 145 23.90 -35.56 -2.32
N GLN A 146 22.63 -35.31 -1.97
CA GLN A 146 21.63 -36.37 -1.84
C GLN A 146 21.35 -37.11 -3.15
N GLN A 147 21.39 -36.41 -4.30
CA GLN A 147 21.23 -37.07 -5.61
C GLN A 147 22.44 -37.94 -5.98
N ASN A 148 23.65 -37.53 -5.61
CA ASN A 148 24.86 -38.33 -5.86
C ASN A 148 24.96 -39.56 -4.94
N GLU A 149 24.40 -39.53 -3.73
CA GLU A 149 24.39 -40.69 -2.83
C GLU A 149 23.36 -41.76 -3.24
N VAL A 150 22.24 -41.38 -3.85
CA VAL A 150 21.20 -42.33 -4.31
C VAL A 150 21.56 -43.02 -5.64
N GLY A 151 22.51 -42.47 -6.41
CA GLY A 151 22.99 -43.06 -7.67
C GLY A 151 24.14 -44.09 -7.52
N GLY A 152 24.56 -44.38 -6.28
CA GLY A 152 25.81 -45.07 -5.99
C GLY A 152 25.68 -46.45 -5.34
N ASP A 153 24.66 -47.26 -5.65
CA ASP A 153 24.58 -48.64 -5.14
C ASP A 153 24.70 -49.70 -6.25
N GLY A 154 25.89 -50.32 -6.30
CA GLY A 154 26.05 -51.77 -6.36
C GLY A 154 25.87 -52.49 -7.70
N HIS A 155 26.91 -52.52 -8.54
CA HIS A 155 27.15 -53.69 -9.40
C HIS A 155 28.13 -54.62 -8.69
N PRO A 156 27.76 -55.87 -8.32
CA PRO A 156 28.72 -56.80 -7.75
C PRO A 156 29.70 -57.24 -8.84
N ALA A 157 31.00 -57.20 -8.52
CA ALA A 157 32.05 -57.73 -9.38
C ALA A 157 31.81 -59.23 -9.66
N PRO A 158 32.02 -59.70 -10.90
CA PRO A 158 31.83 -61.11 -11.21
C PRO A 158 32.89 -61.96 -10.50
N PRO A 159 32.55 -63.18 -10.06
CA PRO A 159 33.49 -64.05 -9.38
C PRO A 159 34.60 -64.46 -10.34
N ASN A 160 35.84 -64.38 -9.83
CA ASN A 160 37.04 -64.75 -10.55
C ASN A 160 37.32 -66.24 -10.28
N ASN A 161 37.25 -67.05 -11.36
CA ASN A 161 37.63 -68.47 -11.49
C ASN A 161 36.89 -69.52 -10.65
#